data_AF-X1NVH9-F1
#
_entry.id   AF-X1NVH9-F1
#
_cell.length_a   1.000
_cell.length_b   1.000
_cell.length_c   1.000
_cell.angle_alpha   90.00
_cell.angle_beta   90.00
_cell.angle_gamma   90.00
#
_symmetry.space_group_name_H-M   'P 1'
#
loop_
_entity.id
_entity.type
_entity.pdbx_description
1 polymer ?
#
loop_
_entity_poly.entity_id
_entity_poly.type
_entity_poly.pdbx_seq_one_letter_code
_entity_poly.pdbx_strand_id
1 'polypeptide(L)'
;YFKDTDPEKLTLWFNNDFSSWLSKKKAYESGIFILDATSVPVPDNRNYGNAAYVRLDKDGKHAEDNDSDARVTLCYKLSSLLNTDKERSYYIYGGARLDQGNAQGLYEGKALVENYIAQGGYISTLLIDRGYLDGEMLACFKKKHKINWIIPLKS
;
A
#
# COMPACT_ATOMS: atom_id res chain seq x y z
N TYR A 1 24.79 -6.92 10.89
CA TYR A 1 24.46 -5.82 11.81
C TYR A 1 23.49 -4.86 11.09
N PHE A 2 22.31 -5.35 10.69
CA PHE A 2 21.26 -4.60 9.96
C PHE A 2 19.88 -4.75 10.62
N LYS A 3 19.82 -5.37 11.80
CA LYS A 3 18.57 -5.85 12.42
C LYS A 3 18.05 -4.95 13.55
N ASP A 4 18.72 -3.83 13.83
CA ASP A 4 18.41 -2.98 14.99
C ASP A 4 17.91 -1.59 14.59
N THR A 5 17.47 -1.44 13.33
CA THR A 5 16.82 -0.22 12.90
C THR A 5 15.37 -0.25 13.37
N ASP A 6 14.98 0.76 14.11
CA ASP A 6 13.60 1.02 14.49
C ASP A 6 12.69 0.98 13.24
N PRO A 7 11.68 0.08 13.20
CA PRO A 7 10.81 -0.07 12.03
C PRO A 7 10.09 1.22 11.63
N GLU A 8 9.64 2.01 12.60
CA GLU A 8 8.92 3.26 12.32
C GLU A 8 9.84 4.29 11.68
N LYS A 9 11.10 4.37 12.16
CA LYS A 9 12.11 5.25 11.56
C LYS A 9 12.45 4.82 10.14
N LEU A 10 12.54 3.51 9.88
CA LEU A 10 12.79 3.00 8.54
C LEU A 10 11.64 3.32 7.58
N THR A 11 10.40 3.10 8.01
CA THR A 11 9.20 3.45 7.23
C THR A 11 9.11 4.95 6.99
N LEU A 12 9.40 5.78 7.99
CA LEU A 12 9.43 7.24 7.84
C LEU A 12 10.50 7.67 6.84
N TRP A 13 11.72 7.17 6.96
CA TRP A 13 12.80 7.46 6.02
C TRP A 13 12.43 7.09 4.58
N PHE A 14 11.83 5.91 4.39
CA PHE A 14 11.42 5.44 3.07
C PHE A 14 10.32 6.32 2.46
N ASN A 15 9.28 6.60 3.24
CA ASN A 15 8.11 7.36 2.79
C ASN A 15 8.37 8.86 2.66
N ASN A 16 9.39 9.38 3.34
CA ASN A 16 9.72 10.80 3.33
C ASN A 16 11.02 11.07 2.58
N ASP A 17 12.17 10.74 3.17
CA ASP A 17 13.48 11.15 2.65
C ASP A 17 13.78 10.52 1.29
N PHE A 18 13.59 9.21 1.17
CA PHE A 18 13.86 8.48 -0.07
C PHE A 18 12.90 8.88 -1.20
N SER A 19 11.59 8.91 -0.91
CA SER A 19 10.57 9.34 -1.88
C SER A 19 10.78 10.80 -2.32
N SER A 20 11.07 11.72 -1.39
CA SER A 20 11.37 13.12 -1.70
C SER A 20 12.63 13.27 -2.56
N TRP A 21 13.67 12.48 -2.27
CA TRP A 21 14.89 12.48 -3.09
C TRP A 21 14.63 12.01 -4.52
N LEU A 22 13.85 10.95 -4.71
CA LEU A 22 13.43 10.47 -6.03
C LEU A 22 12.56 11.49 -6.77
N SER A 23 11.64 12.15 -6.07
CA SER A 23 10.81 13.22 -6.62
C SER A 23 11.65 14.38 -7.17
N LYS A 24 12.70 14.80 -6.45
CA LYS A 24 13.67 15.81 -6.92
C LYS A 24 14.44 15.39 -8.18
N LYS A 25 14.52 14.08 -8.45
CA LYS A 25 15.09 13.50 -9.67
C LYS A 25 14.05 13.28 -10.77
N LYS A 26 12.82 13.78 -10.59
CA LYS A 26 11.69 13.62 -11.52
C LYS A 26 11.32 12.15 -11.77
N ALA A 27 11.61 11.26 -10.82
CA ALA A 27 11.38 9.83 -10.97
C ALA A 27 9.87 9.47 -11.10
N TYR A 28 8.99 10.34 -10.62
CA TYR A 28 7.54 10.15 -10.62
C TYR A 28 6.78 11.05 -11.61
N GLU A 29 7.48 11.82 -12.46
CA GLU A 29 6.86 12.85 -13.33
C GLU A 29 5.93 12.23 -14.37
N SER A 30 6.22 11.01 -14.80
CA SER A 30 5.38 10.26 -15.73
C SER A 30 4.59 9.19 -14.97
N GLY A 31 3.36 8.94 -15.44
CA GLY A 31 2.70 7.69 -15.13
C GLY A 31 1.48 7.75 -14.22
N ILE A 32 1.09 6.56 -13.79
CA ILE A 32 -0.09 6.25 -12.98
C ILE A 32 0.42 5.76 -11.63
N PHE A 33 -0.23 6.20 -10.57
CA PHE A 33 -0.01 5.64 -9.24
C PHE A 33 -0.97 4.48 -8.99
N ILE A 34 -0.53 3.48 -8.24
CA ILE A 34 -1.28 2.30 -7.85
C ILE A 34 -1.23 2.24 -6.33
N LEU A 35 -2.39 2.32 -5.69
CA LEU A 35 -2.57 2.07 -4.27
C LEU A 35 -3.12 0.66 -4.08
N ASP A 36 -2.29 -0.22 -3.52
CA ASP A 36 -2.62 -1.64 -3.36
C ASP A 36 -2.35 -2.13 -1.93
N ALA A 37 -3.02 -3.22 -1.55
CA ALA A 37 -2.80 -3.95 -0.31
C ALA A 37 -2.49 -5.41 -0.63
N THR A 38 -1.40 -5.92 -0.08
CA THR A 38 -1.04 -7.33 -0.23
C THR A 38 -0.77 -7.96 1.13
N SER A 39 -1.27 -9.17 1.34
CA SER A 39 -0.89 -10.01 2.48
C SER A 39 0.54 -10.50 2.27
N VAL A 40 1.39 -10.36 3.30
CA VAL A 40 2.75 -10.87 3.29
C VAL A 40 2.84 -12.03 4.28
N PRO A 41 2.72 -13.29 3.81
CA PRO A 41 2.85 -14.46 4.65
C PRO A 41 4.26 -14.56 5.22
N VAL A 42 4.33 -14.94 6.49
CA VAL A 42 5.60 -15.19 7.18
C VAL A 42 5.57 -16.56 7.87
N PRO A 43 6.74 -17.18 8.11
CA PRO A 43 6.81 -18.40 8.90
C PRO A 43 6.19 -18.19 10.28
N ASP A 44 5.60 -19.25 10.85
CA ASP A 44 5.07 -19.22 12.20
C ASP A 44 6.23 -19.04 13.21
N ASN A 45 6.40 -17.81 13.67
CA ASN A 45 7.50 -17.41 14.56
C ASN A 45 7.05 -16.26 15.46
N ARG A 46 7.11 -16.49 16.77
CA ARG A 46 6.70 -15.54 17.82
C ARG A 46 7.50 -14.23 17.82
N ASN A 47 8.65 -14.21 17.15
CA ASN A 47 9.47 -13.00 17.03
C ASN A 47 8.93 -12.02 15.98
N TYR A 48 7.96 -12.41 15.13
CA TYR A 48 7.27 -11.48 14.23
C TYR A 48 6.24 -10.67 15.01
N GLY A 49 6.70 -9.59 15.65
CA GLY A 49 5.84 -8.66 16.35
C GLY A 49 4.85 -7.99 15.39
N ASN A 50 3.60 -7.81 15.83
CA ASN A 50 2.50 -7.22 15.04
C ASN A 50 2.03 -8.04 13.83
N ALA A 51 2.59 -9.22 13.53
CA ALA A 51 1.95 -10.12 12.58
C ALA A 51 0.64 -10.67 13.14
N ALA A 52 -0.34 -10.93 12.27
CA ALA A 52 -1.64 -11.46 12.66
C ALA A 52 -2.00 -12.67 11.79
N TYR A 53 -2.70 -13.63 12.37
CA TYR A 53 -3.25 -14.75 11.61
C TYR A 53 -4.45 -14.29 10.78
N VAL A 54 -4.38 -14.58 9.49
CA VAL A 54 -5.40 -14.21 8.51
C VAL A 54 -5.77 -15.45 7.70
N ARG A 55 -7.05 -15.59 7.36
CA ARG A 55 -7.53 -16.67 6.48
C ARG A 55 -7.33 -16.27 5.03
N LEU A 56 -6.43 -16.97 4.33
CA LEU A 56 -6.07 -16.70 2.94
C LEU A 56 -6.51 -17.83 2.01
N ASP A 57 -6.96 -17.49 0.81
CA ASP A 57 -7.29 -18.44 -0.26
C ASP A 57 -6.00 -19.00 -0.90
N LYS A 58 -6.16 -19.88 -1.90
CA LYS A 58 -5.04 -20.48 -2.62
C LYS A 58 -4.13 -19.47 -3.35
N ASP A 59 -4.66 -18.29 -3.66
CA ASP A 59 -3.96 -17.20 -4.35
C ASP A 59 -3.36 -16.18 -3.36
N GLY A 60 -3.48 -16.43 -2.05
CA GLY A 60 -2.93 -15.58 -0.99
C GLY A 60 -3.78 -14.34 -0.68
N LYS A 61 -5.03 -14.26 -1.14
CA LYS A 61 -5.97 -13.17 -0.84
C LYS A 61 -6.85 -13.52 0.35
N HIS A 62 -7.51 -12.54 0.96
CA HIS A 62 -8.50 -12.82 2.01
C HIS A 62 -9.59 -13.76 1.50
N ALA A 63 -9.74 -14.91 2.14
CA ALA A 63 -10.73 -15.91 1.77
C ALA A 63 -12.12 -15.59 2.32
N GLU A 64 -13.16 -15.94 1.56
CA GLU A 64 -14.55 -15.96 2.05
C GLU A 64 -14.74 -17.14 3.02
N ASP A 65 -15.67 -17.02 3.98
CA ASP A 65 -15.87 -18.00 5.06
C ASP A 65 -16.11 -19.44 4.57
N ASN A 66 -16.69 -19.60 3.38
CA ASN A 66 -17.03 -20.88 2.76
C ASN A 66 -15.91 -21.49 1.88
N ASP A 67 -14.78 -20.81 1.70
CA ASP A 67 -13.66 -21.32 0.90
C ASP A 67 -13.00 -22.51 1.63
N SER A 68 -13.12 -23.71 1.05
CA SER A 68 -12.56 -24.95 1.63
C SER A 68 -11.05 -25.05 1.51
N ASP A 69 -10.44 -24.34 0.55
CA ASP A 69 -9.00 -24.36 0.32
C ASP A 69 -8.26 -23.34 1.18
N ALA A 70 -8.99 -22.49 1.89
CA ALA A 70 -8.44 -21.40 2.67
C ALA A 70 -7.63 -21.88 3.88
N ARG A 71 -6.51 -21.20 4.14
CA ARG A 71 -5.58 -21.51 5.23
C ARG A 71 -5.39 -20.33 6.14
N VAL A 72 -5.41 -20.60 7.45
CA VAL A 72 -5.01 -19.62 8.46
C VAL A 72 -3.49 -19.47 8.42
N THR A 73 -3.03 -18.27 8.10
CA THR A 73 -1.62 -17.98 7.81
C THR A 73 -1.19 -16.74 8.58
N LEU A 74 -0.02 -16.79 9.24
CA LEU A 74 0.56 -15.63 9.92
C LEU A 74 1.06 -14.63 8.88
N CYS A 75 0.54 -13.40 8.89
CA CYS A 75 0.82 -12.41 7.86
C CYS A 75 1.00 -11.00 8.43
N TYR A 76 1.70 -10.17 7.67
CA TYR A 76 1.56 -8.71 7.71
C TYR A 76 0.66 -8.24 6.57
N LYS A 77 0.14 -7.02 6.67
CA LYS A 77 -0.51 -6.32 5.57
C LYS A 77 0.42 -5.25 5.03
N LEU A 78 0.80 -5.35 3.76
CA LEU A 78 1.60 -4.35 3.07
C LEU A 78 0.70 -3.45 2.24
N SER A 79 0.55 -2.20 2.66
CA SER A 79 -0.02 -1.15 1.83
C SER A 79 1.09 -0.47 1.05
N SER A 80 0.92 -0.27 -0.25
CA SER A 80 1.95 0.36 -1.09
C SER A 80 1.37 1.37 -2.06
N LEU A 81 2.14 2.42 -2.31
CA LEU A 81 1.88 3.44 -3.32
C LEU A 81 2.97 3.32 -4.38
N LEU A 82 2.63 2.71 -5.50
CA LEU A 82 3.56 2.40 -6.59
C LEU A 82 3.32 3.32 -7.79
N ASN A 83 4.38 3.85 -8.38
CA ASN A 83 4.33 4.63 -9.61
C ASN A 83 4.93 3.82 -10.77
N THR A 84 4.29 3.91 -11.93
CA THR A 84 4.74 3.29 -13.18
C THR A 84 4.35 4.16 -14.35
N ASP A 85 5.13 4.18 -15.42
CA ASP A 85 4.77 4.86 -16.65
C ASP A 85 3.65 4.12 -17.41
N LYS A 86 3.16 4.75 -18.49
CA LYS A 86 2.08 4.17 -19.31
C LYS A 86 2.49 2.86 -20.00
N GLU A 87 3.78 2.72 -20.31
CA GLU A 87 4.34 1.54 -20.99
C GLU A 87 4.75 0.43 -20.02
N ARG A 88 4.67 0.68 -18.70
CA ARG A 88 5.08 -0.24 -17.63
C ARG A 88 6.56 -0.64 -17.71
N SER A 89 7.39 0.29 -18.15
CA SER A 89 8.83 0.16 -18.29
C SER A 89 9.55 0.18 -16.94
N TYR A 90 8.92 0.72 -15.90
CA TYR A 90 9.47 0.76 -14.55
C TYR A 90 8.40 0.67 -13.47
N TYR A 91 8.84 0.36 -12.24
CA TYR A 91 8.02 0.37 -11.04
C TYR A 91 8.83 1.01 -9.91
N ILE A 92 8.37 2.15 -9.40
CA ILE A 92 9.04 2.89 -8.33
C ILE A 92 8.03 3.11 -7.21
N TYR A 93 8.36 2.65 -6.01
CA TYR A 93 7.54 2.92 -4.84
C TYR A 93 7.66 4.39 -4.41
N GLY A 94 6.53 5.07 -4.31
CA GLY A 94 6.37 6.39 -3.70
C GLY A 94 6.10 6.34 -2.20
N GLY A 95 5.68 5.18 -1.70
CA GLY A 95 5.56 4.88 -0.27
C GLY A 95 5.12 3.44 -0.01
N ALA A 96 5.38 2.96 1.19
CA ALA A 96 4.97 1.65 1.68
C ALA A 96 4.72 1.69 3.20
N ARG A 97 3.81 0.85 3.67
CA ARG A 97 3.50 0.70 5.08
C ARG A 97 3.20 -0.75 5.39
N LEU A 98 3.81 -1.26 6.46
CA LEU A 98 3.61 -2.62 6.92
C LEU A 98 2.83 -2.57 8.23
N ASP A 99 1.63 -3.13 8.22
CA ASP A 99 0.70 -3.15 9.36
C ASP A 99 0.39 -4.60 9.76
N GLN A 100 -0.42 -4.75 10.82
CA GLN A 100 -0.92 -6.06 11.22
C GLN A 100 -1.70 -6.72 10.08
N GLY A 101 -1.58 -8.04 9.93
CA GLY A 101 -2.22 -8.77 8.84
C GLY A 101 -3.73 -8.56 8.75
N ASN A 102 -4.40 -8.33 9.88
CA ASN A 102 -5.85 -8.11 9.97
C ASN A 102 -6.25 -6.61 10.04
N ALA A 103 -5.33 -5.68 9.73
CA ALA A 103 -5.65 -4.25 9.70
C ALA A 103 -6.70 -3.95 8.61
N GLN A 104 -7.64 -3.03 8.90
CA GLN A 104 -8.74 -2.71 7.99
C GLN A 104 -8.26 -2.09 6.66
N GLY A 105 -7.13 -1.38 6.64
CA GLY A 105 -6.45 -0.90 5.42
C GLY A 105 -6.92 0.47 4.91
N LEU A 106 -8.16 0.90 5.20
CA LEU A 106 -8.71 2.16 4.70
C LEU A 106 -7.89 3.40 5.14
N TYR A 107 -7.53 3.48 6.42
CA TYR A 107 -6.80 4.63 6.98
C TYR A 107 -5.34 4.66 6.52
N GLU A 108 -4.77 3.47 6.30
CA GLU A 108 -3.38 3.24 5.95
C GLU A 108 -3.09 3.69 4.51
N GLY A 109 -3.98 3.34 3.58
CA GLY A 109 -3.87 3.78 2.19
C GLY A 109 -4.05 5.29 2.02
N LYS A 110 -5.01 5.88 2.76
CA LYS A 110 -5.18 7.34 2.80
C LYS A 110 -3.93 8.05 3.30
N ALA A 111 -3.35 7.58 4.40
CA ALA A 111 -2.16 8.16 4.98
C ALA A 111 -0.96 8.12 4.01
N LEU A 112 -0.78 7.02 3.26
CA LEU A 112 0.29 6.94 2.26
C LEU A 112 0.15 8.01 1.17
N VAL A 113 -1.06 8.19 0.63
CA VAL A 113 -1.34 9.20 -0.40
C VAL A 113 -1.18 10.61 0.14
N GLU A 114 -1.76 10.90 1.31
CA GLU A 114 -1.68 12.24 1.92
C GLU A 114 -0.25 12.61 2.31
N ASN A 115 0.53 11.66 2.85
CA ASN A 115 1.94 11.88 3.17
C ASN A 115 2.76 12.15 1.92
N TYR A 116 2.57 11.37 0.85
CA TYR A 116 3.28 11.61 -0.42
C TYR A 116 3.01 13.02 -0.97
N ILE A 117 1.76 13.48 -0.91
CA ILE A 117 1.38 14.83 -1.37
C ILE A 117 1.94 15.91 -0.45
N ALA A 118 1.92 15.69 0.87
CA ALA A 118 2.45 16.64 1.85
C ALA A 118 3.95 16.90 1.64
N GLN A 119 4.70 15.93 1.10
CA GLN A 119 6.12 16.09 0.74
C GLN A 119 6.34 16.73 -0.65
N GLY A 120 5.28 17.30 -1.26
CA GLY A 120 5.35 17.94 -2.57
C GLY A 120 5.20 16.97 -3.74
N GLY A 121 4.82 15.72 -3.49
CA GLY A 121 4.44 14.77 -4.53
C GLY A 121 3.14 15.17 -5.22
N TYR A 122 3.00 14.80 -6.49
CA TYR A 122 1.79 15.01 -7.27
C TYR A 122 1.30 13.69 -7.85
N ILE A 123 -0.01 13.44 -7.74
CA ILE A 123 -0.68 12.27 -8.30
C ILE A 123 -1.82 12.75 -9.19
N SER A 124 -1.71 12.55 -10.50
CA SER A 124 -2.77 12.89 -11.45
C SER A 124 -3.85 11.82 -11.51
N THR A 125 -3.43 10.56 -11.60
CA THR A 125 -4.28 9.38 -11.71
C THR A 125 -3.82 8.30 -10.72
N LEU A 126 -4.76 7.82 -9.91
CA LEU A 126 -4.56 6.77 -8.92
C LEU A 126 -5.46 5.57 -9.22
N LEU A 127 -4.86 4.44 -9.56
CA LEU A 127 -5.52 3.14 -9.57
C LEU A 127 -5.58 2.65 -8.12
N ILE A 128 -6.77 2.29 -7.64
CA ILE A 128 -6.98 1.92 -6.23
C ILE A 128 -7.54 0.50 -6.17
N ASP A 129 -6.92 -0.35 -5.37
CA ASP A 129 -7.48 -1.67 -5.06
C ASP A 129 -8.82 -1.54 -4.32
N ARG A 130 -9.74 -2.45 -4.60
CA ARG A 130 -11.11 -2.41 -4.04
C ARG A 130 -11.16 -2.51 -2.52
N GLY A 131 -10.14 -3.09 -1.89
CA GLY A 131 -10.01 -3.12 -0.44
C GLY A 131 -9.98 -1.73 0.21
N TYR A 132 -9.74 -0.68 -0.58
CA TYR A 132 -9.75 0.73 -0.15
C TYR A 132 -11.02 1.50 -0.55
N LEU A 133 -12.12 0.81 -0.87
CA LEU A 133 -13.36 1.49 -1.27
C LEU A 133 -14.01 2.18 -0.06
N ASP A 134 -13.70 3.47 0.11
CA ASP A 134 -14.28 4.34 1.14
C ASP A 134 -14.73 5.68 0.53
N GLY A 135 -16.00 6.03 0.73
CA GLY A 135 -16.61 7.20 0.11
C GLY A 135 -15.99 8.52 0.57
N GLU A 136 -15.62 8.62 1.84
CA GLU A 136 -15.02 9.84 2.40
C GLU A 136 -13.60 10.05 1.87
N MET A 137 -12.77 9.01 1.86
CA MET A 137 -11.43 9.02 1.30
C MET A 137 -11.45 9.39 -0.18
N LEU A 138 -12.29 8.72 -0.99
CA LEU A 138 -12.38 8.98 -2.43
C LEU A 138 -12.89 10.40 -2.74
N ALA A 139 -13.81 10.91 -1.93
CA ALA A 139 -14.27 12.29 -2.03
C ALA A 139 -13.15 13.27 -1.66
N CYS A 140 -12.36 13.00 -0.63
CA CYS A 140 -11.19 13.80 -0.24
C CYS A 140 -10.18 13.87 -1.41
N PHE A 141 -9.78 12.72 -1.95
CA PHE A 141 -8.83 12.63 -3.06
C PHE A 141 -9.29 13.44 -4.27
N LYS A 142 -10.56 13.33 -4.66
CA LYS A 142 -11.10 14.06 -5.81
C LYS A 142 -11.23 15.56 -5.53
N LYS A 143 -11.80 15.95 -4.40
CA LYS A 143 -12.18 17.34 -4.12
C LYS A 143 -11.01 18.19 -3.64
N LYS A 144 -10.24 17.68 -2.67
CA LYS A 144 -9.12 18.38 -2.03
C LYS A 144 -7.85 18.25 -2.85
N HIS A 145 -7.49 17.02 -3.21
CA HIS A 145 -6.21 16.74 -3.87
C HIS A 145 -6.27 16.72 -5.40
N LYS A 146 -7.47 16.86 -5.99
CA LYS A 146 -7.70 16.86 -7.46
C LYS A 146 -7.21 15.60 -8.17
N ILE A 147 -7.12 14.50 -7.45
CA ILE A 147 -6.69 13.20 -7.96
C ILE A 147 -7.86 12.57 -8.74
N ASN A 148 -7.60 12.13 -9.96
CA ASN A 148 -8.50 11.22 -10.66
C ASN A 148 -8.24 9.80 -10.16
N TRP A 149 -9.28 9.03 -9.89
CA TRP A 149 -9.12 7.66 -9.43
C TRP A 149 -9.87 6.68 -10.30
N ILE A 150 -9.34 5.46 -10.36
CA ILE A 150 -9.92 4.32 -11.06
C ILE A 150 -9.95 3.17 -10.06
N ILE A 151 -11.11 2.52 -9.91
CA ILE A 151 -11.26 1.32 -9.09
C ILE A 151 -11.73 0.20 -10.01
N PRO A 152 -10.98 -0.90 -10.17
CA PRO A 152 -11.43 -2.05 -10.94
C PRO A 152 -12.70 -2.64 -10.30
N LEU A 153 -13.74 -2.93 -11.08
CA LEU A 153 -14.94 -3.63 -10.59
C LEU A 153 -14.76 -5.15 -10.69
N LYS A 154 -15.47 -5.92 -9.86
CA LYS A 154 -15.57 -7.38 -10.05
C LYS A 154 -16.43 -7.61 -11.31
N SER A 155 -15.92 -8.40 -12.25
CA SER A 155 -16.74 -9.08 -13.26
C SER A 155 -17.50 -10.24 -12.61
#